data_AF-A0A819F377-F1
#
_entry.id   AF-A0A819F377-F1
#
_cell.length_a   1.000
_cell.length_b   1.000
_cell.length_c   1.000
_cell.angle_alpha   90.00
_cell.angle_beta   90.00
_cell.angle_gamma   90.00
#
_symmetry.space_group_name_H-M   'P 1'
#
loop_
_entity.id
_entity.type
_entity.pdbx_description
1 polymer ?
#
loop_
_entity_poly.entity_id
_entity_poly.type
_entity_poly.pdbx_seq_one_letter_code
_entity_poly.pdbx_strand_id
1 'polypeptide(L)'
;METPLLLTDKQVQEFLINGYLILQPISLDRNFHSSIFTEVQSIFQQDANPGNNILPRIPQLQYVFDDPVIKGALVSLLGSNYTMQPHRHAHVTRPRTAGQTWHKDSYFGYRKPLRHHQLRYTMNEEIPRFESPYALTACRYNKEAIDELQAMLTREENNEPIAYCIAFIFSEMGSAALDTLPLLIHIIEKSHSYLVKQYCCEALGTIQLNEQHYIDMVISYLTNVLVDRDQLEDFKEASHIRFTAALSLAKLGVKVIQAIPTL
;
A
#
# COMPACT_ATOMS: atom_id res chain seq x y z
N MET A 1 -17.34 27.20 -14.93
CA MET A 1 -16.71 25.96 -14.48
C MET A 1 -15.31 25.93 -15.07
N GLU A 2 -14.29 25.88 -14.23
CA GLU A 2 -12.90 25.83 -14.69
C GLU A 2 -12.64 24.52 -15.47
N THR A 3 -11.78 24.61 -16.47
CA THR A 3 -11.46 23.49 -17.36
C THR A 3 -10.64 22.44 -16.60
N PRO A 4 -11.01 21.14 -16.64
CA PRO A 4 -10.25 20.10 -15.96
C PRO A 4 -8.82 19.98 -16.50
N LEU A 5 -7.84 19.83 -15.61
CA LEU A 5 -6.43 19.61 -15.93
C LEU A 5 -6.14 18.11 -15.97
N LEU A 6 -6.15 17.55 -17.18
CA LEU A 6 -5.97 16.11 -17.40
C LEU A 6 -4.59 15.62 -16.94
N LEU A 7 -4.53 14.35 -16.50
CA LEU A 7 -3.27 13.68 -16.18
C LEU A 7 -2.39 13.56 -17.42
N THR A 8 -1.09 13.71 -17.21
CA THR A 8 -0.07 13.36 -18.18
C THR A 8 0.10 11.85 -18.28
N ASP A 9 0.65 11.36 -19.40
CA ASP A 9 0.95 9.93 -19.58
C ASP A 9 1.81 9.35 -18.46
N LYS A 10 2.76 10.15 -17.95
CA LYS A 10 3.62 9.76 -16.82
C LYS A 10 2.80 9.54 -15.54
N GLN A 11 1.87 10.44 -15.23
CA GLN A 11 1.01 10.29 -14.05
C GLN A 11 0.05 9.10 -14.21
N VAL A 12 -0.44 8.84 -15.42
CA VAL A 12 -1.24 7.63 -15.69
C VAL A 12 -0.40 6.37 -15.46
N GLN A 13 0.85 6.34 -15.92
CA GLN A 13 1.76 5.22 -15.63
C GLN A 13 2.03 5.06 -14.13
N GLU A 14 2.29 6.16 -13.41
CA GLU A 14 2.47 6.14 -11.95
C GLU A 14 1.24 5.57 -11.24
N PHE A 15 0.02 5.96 -11.66
CA PHE A 15 -1.21 5.38 -11.12
C PHE A 15 -1.32 3.87 -11.39
N LEU A 16 -1.00 3.43 -12.60
CA LEU A 16 -1.09 2.01 -12.98
C LEU A 16 -0.06 1.13 -12.24
N ILE A 17 1.14 1.68 -11.98
CA ILE A 17 2.23 0.97 -11.30
C ILE A 17 1.98 0.93 -9.79
N ASN A 18 1.67 2.09 -9.19
CA ASN A 18 1.60 2.23 -7.74
C ASN A 18 0.19 1.96 -7.18
N GLY A 19 -0.84 1.99 -8.01
CA GLY A 19 -2.24 1.87 -7.59
C GLY A 19 -2.83 3.14 -6.96
N TYR A 20 -2.07 4.23 -6.86
CA TYR A 20 -2.52 5.53 -6.33
C TYR A 20 -1.78 6.72 -6.97
N LEU A 21 -2.32 7.92 -6.76
CA LEU A 21 -1.67 9.20 -7.08
C LEU A 21 -1.86 10.19 -5.94
N ILE A 22 -0.83 11.02 -5.70
CA ILE A 22 -0.93 12.17 -4.80
C ILE A 22 -1.11 13.41 -5.67
N LEU A 23 -2.24 14.10 -5.47
CA LEU A 23 -2.60 15.30 -6.21
C LEU A 23 -2.70 16.47 -5.26
N GLN A 24 -2.21 17.63 -5.69
CA GLN A 24 -2.32 18.87 -4.95
C GLN A 24 -3.39 19.75 -5.61
N PRO A 25 -4.51 20.03 -4.93
CA PRO A 25 -5.49 21.00 -5.40
C PRO A 25 -4.84 22.38 -5.55
N ILE A 26 -5.25 23.11 -6.58
CA ILE A 26 -4.74 24.45 -6.91
C ILE A 26 -5.74 25.56 -6.55
N SER A 27 -7.04 25.24 -6.46
CA SER A 27 -8.09 26.21 -6.15
C SER A 27 -8.40 26.31 -4.66
N LEU A 28 -7.72 25.54 -3.80
CA LEU A 28 -8.01 25.44 -2.37
C LEU A 28 -6.86 26.02 -1.54
N ASP A 29 -7.14 27.08 -0.79
CA ASP A 29 -6.17 27.77 0.04
C ASP A 29 -6.18 27.28 1.50
N ARG A 30 -5.25 27.81 2.32
CA ARG A 30 -5.17 27.45 3.74
C ARG A 30 -6.45 27.79 4.51
N ASN A 31 -7.13 28.89 4.13
CA ASN A 31 -8.35 29.32 4.81
C ASN A 31 -9.48 28.33 4.57
N PHE A 32 -9.62 27.84 3.34
CA PHE A 32 -10.53 26.76 3.00
C PHE A 32 -10.30 25.55 3.90
N HIS A 33 -9.09 25.00 3.93
CA HIS A 33 -8.79 23.82 4.75
C HIS A 33 -9.04 24.06 6.25
N SER A 34 -8.70 25.25 6.76
CA SER A 34 -8.94 25.60 8.17
C SER A 34 -10.44 25.73 8.49
N SER A 35 -11.24 26.25 7.56
CA SER A 35 -12.69 26.35 7.70
C SER A 35 -13.36 24.97 7.72
N ILE A 36 -13.00 24.09 6.77
CA ILE A 36 -13.49 22.71 6.72
C ILE A 36 -13.13 21.97 8.01
N PHE A 37 -11.88 22.08 8.46
CA PHE A 37 -11.43 21.42 9.69
C PHE A 37 -12.22 21.88 10.93
N THR A 38 -12.51 23.17 11.02
CA THR A 38 -13.31 23.74 12.12
C THR A 38 -14.74 23.22 12.08
N GLU A 39 -15.35 23.16 10.89
CA GLU A 39 -16.72 22.67 10.70
C GLU A 39 -16.85 21.16 11.01
N VAL A 40 -15.88 20.35 10.54
CA VAL A 40 -15.78 18.93 10.89
C VAL A 40 -15.68 18.77 12.41
N GLN A 41 -14.79 19.51 13.08
CA GLN A 41 -14.68 19.44 14.53
C GLN A 41 -15.99 19.77 15.24
N SER A 42 -16.69 20.82 14.80
CA SER A 42 -17.99 21.20 15.36
C SER A 42 -19.03 20.08 15.21
N ILE A 43 -19.11 19.46 14.04
CA ILE A 43 -20.03 18.33 13.78
C ILE A 43 -19.71 17.15 14.69
N PHE A 44 -18.43 16.76 14.79
CA PHE A 44 -18.03 15.64 15.64
C PHE A 44 -18.26 15.90 17.14
N GLN A 45 -18.23 17.16 17.57
CA GLN A 45 -18.54 17.56 18.95
C GLN A 45 -20.06 17.55 19.22
N GLN A 46 -20.88 17.96 18.26
CA GLN A 46 -22.33 18.12 18.43
C GLN A 46 -23.11 16.83 18.15
N ASP A 47 -22.79 16.13 17.06
CA ASP A 47 -23.61 15.06 16.47
C ASP A 47 -22.91 13.69 16.44
N ALA A 48 -21.71 13.59 17.02
CA ALA A 48 -20.79 12.45 16.79
C ALA A 48 -20.45 12.25 15.29
N ASN A 49 -20.12 11.04 14.86
CA ASN A 49 -19.72 10.76 13.48
C ASN A 49 -20.95 10.78 12.54
N PRO A 50 -20.99 11.65 11.50
CA PRO A 50 -22.13 11.76 10.58
C PRO A 50 -22.27 10.59 9.60
N GLY A 51 -21.41 9.57 9.68
CA GLY A 51 -21.40 8.43 8.76
C GLY A 51 -21.13 8.89 7.33
N ASN A 52 -21.92 8.41 6.37
CA ASN A 52 -21.77 8.75 4.95
C ASN A 52 -22.29 10.15 4.57
N ASN A 53 -22.82 10.91 5.54
CA ASN A 53 -23.51 12.17 5.30
C ASN A 53 -22.61 13.40 5.47
N ILE A 54 -21.28 13.23 5.45
CA ILE A 54 -20.36 14.35 5.64
C ILE A 54 -20.48 15.42 4.53
N LEU A 55 -20.64 15.02 3.26
CA LEU A 55 -20.79 15.97 2.16
C LEU A 55 -22.11 16.78 2.23
N PRO A 56 -23.27 16.16 2.50
CA PRO A 56 -24.49 16.93 2.81
C PRO A 56 -24.38 17.83 4.03
N ARG A 57 -23.56 17.46 5.04
CA ARG A 57 -23.32 18.28 6.23
C ARG A 57 -22.36 19.45 5.98
N ILE A 58 -21.38 19.26 5.10
CA ILE A 58 -20.39 20.26 4.70
C ILE A 58 -20.36 20.34 3.17
N PRO A 59 -21.32 21.04 2.53
CA PRO A 59 -21.39 21.14 1.08
C PRO A 59 -20.13 21.70 0.40
N GLN A 60 -19.33 22.48 1.13
CA GLN A 60 -18.08 23.07 0.69
C GLN A 60 -17.03 22.01 0.32
N LEU A 61 -17.13 20.77 0.83
CA LEU A 61 -16.29 19.65 0.41
C LEU A 61 -16.45 19.33 -1.09
N GLN A 62 -17.56 19.75 -1.73
CA GLN A 62 -17.73 19.62 -3.17
C GLN A 62 -16.64 20.37 -3.95
N TYR A 63 -16.11 21.47 -3.41
CA TYR A 63 -15.04 22.23 -4.05
C TYR A 63 -13.73 21.44 -4.21
N VAL A 64 -13.51 20.41 -3.38
CA VAL A 64 -12.37 19.48 -3.55
C VAL A 64 -12.52 18.67 -4.84
N PHE A 65 -13.72 18.20 -5.13
CA PHE A 65 -13.99 17.41 -6.35
C PHE A 65 -14.11 18.29 -7.60
N ASP A 66 -14.44 19.55 -7.42
CA ASP A 66 -14.55 20.53 -8.51
C ASP A 66 -13.20 21.18 -8.86
N ASP A 67 -12.17 21.03 -8.01
CA ASP A 67 -10.81 21.51 -8.29
C ASP A 67 -10.32 20.97 -9.66
N PRO A 68 -9.71 21.82 -10.51
CA PRO A 68 -9.31 21.41 -11.86
C PRO A 68 -8.39 20.20 -11.91
N VAL A 69 -7.47 20.05 -10.95
CA VAL A 69 -6.52 18.93 -10.88
C VAL A 69 -7.26 17.65 -10.49
N ILE A 70 -8.12 17.72 -9.48
CA ILE A 70 -8.87 16.55 -9.00
C ILE A 70 -9.88 16.09 -10.05
N LYS A 71 -10.65 17.03 -10.61
CA LYS A 71 -11.61 16.75 -11.67
C LYS A 71 -10.94 16.21 -12.93
N GLY A 72 -9.79 16.78 -13.30
CA GLY A 72 -9.02 16.30 -14.45
C GLY A 72 -8.47 14.90 -14.26
N ALA A 73 -8.01 14.54 -13.05
CA ALA A 73 -7.62 13.18 -12.73
C ALA A 73 -8.77 12.17 -12.85
N LEU A 74 -9.93 12.50 -12.31
CA LEU A 74 -11.12 11.66 -12.42
C LEU A 74 -11.55 11.46 -13.88
N VAL A 75 -11.53 12.53 -14.68
CA VAL A 75 -11.86 12.46 -16.12
C VAL A 75 -10.83 11.61 -16.89
N SER A 76 -9.54 11.77 -16.63
CA SER A 76 -8.48 10.98 -17.28
C SER A 76 -8.61 9.48 -16.99
N LEU A 77 -8.99 9.11 -15.77
CA LEU A 77 -9.03 7.72 -15.32
C LEU A 77 -10.37 7.03 -15.60
N LEU A 78 -11.49 7.74 -15.42
CA LEU A 78 -12.85 7.17 -15.48
C LEU A 78 -13.65 7.63 -16.72
N GLY A 79 -13.14 8.59 -17.48
CA GLY A 79 -13.87 9.27 -18.55
C GLY A 79 -14.78 10.39 -18.03
N SER A 80 -15.37 11.17 -18.94
CA SER A 80 -16.18 12.35 -18.60
C SER A 80 -17.53 12.05 -17.94
N ASN A 81 -17.98 10.80 -17.97
CA ASN A 81 -19.34 10.39 -17.57
C ASN A 81 -19.36 9.60 -16.25
N TYR A 82 -18.42 9.87 -15.34
CA TYR A 82 -18.42 9.25 -14.02
C TYR A 82 -19.53 9.84 -13.13
N THR A 83 -19.93 9.08 -12.13
CA THR A 83 -20.82 9.56 -11.06
C THR A 83 -20.13 9.41 -9.72
N MET A 84 -20.40 10.35 -8.81
CA MET A 84 -19.91 10.26 -7.45
C MET A 84 -20.73 9.24 -6.65
N GLN A 85 -20.07 8.29 -6.00
CA GLN A 85 -20.73 7.34 -5.10
C GLN A 85 -21.24 8.05 -3.83
N PRO A 86 -22.34 7.57 -3.21
CA PRO A 86 -22.91 8.18 -2.02
C PRO A 86 -22.11 7.87 -0.74
N HIS A 87 -21.22 6.88 -0.76
CA HIS A 87 -20.38 6.52 0.39
C HIS A 87 -19.28 7.56 0.61
N ARG A 88 -19.31 8.25 1.76
CA ARG A 88 -18.35 9.31 2.14
C ARG A 88 -18.23 9.33 3.66
N HIS A 89 -17.49 8.37 4.21
CA HIS A 89 -17.36 8.22 5.66
C HIS A 89 -16.24 9.10 6.20
N ALA A 90 -16.54 9.96 7.18
CA ALA A 90 -15.52 10.72 7.88
C ALA A 90 -14.85 9.84 8.93
N HIS A 91 -13.54 9.59 8.78
CA HIS A 91 -12.76 8.84 9.76
C HIS A 91 -12.08 9.78 10.76
N VAL A 92 -12.09 9.40 12.04
CA VAL A 92 -11.35 10.10 13.09
C VAL A 92 -10.38 9.14 13.74
N THR A 93 -9.09 9.42 13.58
CA THR A 93 -8.01 8.72 14.27
C THR A 93 -7.65 9.52 15.51
N ARG A 94 -7.95 8.98 16.69
CA ARG A 94 -7.58 9.65 17.95
C ARG A 94 -6.11 9.32 18.28
N PRO A 95 -5.40 10.21 19.00
CA PRO A 95 -4.08 9.88 19.49
C PRO A 95 -4.10 8.55 20.26
N ARG A 96 -3.13 7.67 19.97
CA ARG A 96 -2.95 6.35 20.62
C ARG A 96 -4.07 5.33 20.36
N THR A 97 -4.91 5.51 19.35
CA THR A 97 -5.78 4.42 18.87
C THR A 97 -5.06 3.55 17.86
N ALA A 98 -5.36 2.25 17.86
CA ALA A 98 -4.94 1.36 16.79
C ALA A 98 -5.41 1.92 15.44
N GLY A 99 -4.52 1.91 14.44
CA GLY A 99 -4.87 2.29 13.08
C GLY A 99 -5.90 1.34 12.47
N GLN A 100 -6.44 1.71 11.32
CA GLN A 100 -7.25 0.76 10.57
C GLN A 100 -6.41 -0.47 10.20
N THR A 101 -7.02 -1.65 10.29
CA THR A 101 -6.39 -2.88 9.81
C THR A 101 -6.25 -2.82 8.31
N TRP A 102 -5.16 -3.38 7.77
CA TRP A 102 -4.98 -3.50 6.33
C TRP A 102 -6.18 -4.18 5.68
N HIS A 103 -6.73 -3.52 4.66
CA HIS A 103 -7.85 -4.00 3.88
C HIS A 103 -7.72 -3.50 2.45
N LYS A 104 -8.43 -4.15 1.52
CA LYS A 104 -8.64 -3.64 0.18
C LYS A 104 -10.07 -3.13 0.08
N ASP A 105 -10.21 -1.88 -0.31
CA ASP A 105 -11.52 -1.32 -0.59
C ASP A 105 -12.17 -2.00 -1.78
N SER A 106 -13.42 -2.39 -1.58
CA SER A 106 -14.25 -2.97 -2.62
C SER A 106 -15.71 -2.67 -2.31
N TYR A 107 -16.49 -2.39 -3.35
CA TYR A 107 -17.95 -2.27 -3.26
C TYR A 107 -18.60 -3.49 -2.61
N PHE A 108 -17.99 -4.68 -2.75
CA PHE A 108 -18.50 -5.94 -2.22
C PHE A 108 -17.90 -6.29 -0.83
N GLY A 109 -17.25 -5.32 -0.19
CA GLY A 109 -16.56 -5.47 1.10
C GLY A 109 -15.14 -6.03 0.97
N TYR A 110 -14.37 -5.87 2.04
CA TYR A 110 -12.95 -6.23 2.13
C TYR A 110 -12.67 -7.74 1.98
N ARG A 111 -13.70 -8.61 2.08
CA ARG A 111 -13.56 -10.08 2.03
C ARG A 111 -13.66 -10.68 0.62
N LYS A 112 -13.89 -9.88 -0.41
CA LYS A 112 -14.06 -10.37 -1.79
C LYS A 112 -13.09 -9.66 -2.73
N PRO A 113 -11.89 -10.22 -2.97
CA PRO A 113 -10.93 -9.61 -3.88
C PRO A 113 -11.44 -9.75 -5.33
N LEU A 114 -12.12 -8.72 -5.81
CA LEU A 114 -12.38 -8.58 -7.24
C LEU A 114 -11.16 -7.94 -7.90
N ARG A 115 -10.61 -8.62 -8.89
CA ARG A 115 -9.66 -8.05 -9.86
C ARG A 115 -10.44 -7.82 -11.14
N HIS A 116 -10.53 -6.57 -11.57
CA HIS A 116 -11.17 -6.22 -12.83
C HIS A 116 -10.15 -5.48 -13.70
N HIS A 117 -10.03 -5.89 -14.97
CA HIS A 117 -9.03 -5.35 -15.90
C HIS A 117 -9.32 -3.91 -16.34
N GLN A 118 -10.59 -3.48 -16.25
CA GLN A 118 -10.99 -2.08 -16.41
C GLN A 118 -11.13 -1.41 -15.04
N LEU A 119 -10.55 -0.21 -14.91
CA LEU A 119 -10.82 0.70 -13.80
C LEU A 119 -12.29 1.13 -13.86
N ARG A 120 -13.05 0.84 -12.80
CA ARG A 120 -14.48 1.20 -12.71
C ARG A 120 -14.75 2.27 -11.65
N TYR A 121 -13.83 2.42 -10.69
CA TYR A 121 -13.98 3.31 -9.55
C TYR A 121 -12.60 3.81 -9.13
N THR A 122 -12.53 5.06 -8.70
CA THR A 122 -11.39 5.61 -7.95
C THR A 122 -11.91 5.99 -6.56
N MET A 123 -11.14 5.66 -5.54
CA MET A 123 -11.39 6.12 -4.18
C MET A 123 -10.56 7.37 -3.96
N ASN A 124 -11.17 8.40 -3.37
CA ASN A 124 -10.49 9.63 -3.02
C ASN A 124 -10.50 9.77 -1.50
N GLU A 125 -9.33 9.97 -0.92
CA GLU A 125 -9.17 10.25 0.50
C GLU A 125 -8.51 11.63 0.65
N GLU A 126 -9.15 12.52 1.41
CA GLU A 126 -8.53 13.76 1.85
C GLU A 126 -7.84 13.49 3.19
N ILE A 127 -6.51 13.42 3.16
CA ILE A 127 -5.69 13.05 4.33
C ILE A 127 -5.03 14.31 4.89
N PRO A 128 -5.53 14.90 5.99
CA PRO A 128 -4.73 15.81 6.81
C PRO A 128 -3.61 14.99 7.47
N ARG A 129 -2.45 14.96 6.80
CA ARG A 129 -1.16 14.32 7.16
C ARG A 129 -1.21 13.47 8.43
N PHE A 130 -1.11 12.15 8.29
CA PHE A 130 -0.16 11.26 8.97
C PHE A 130 -0.51 9.80 8.61
N GLU A 131 0.02 9.31 7.49
CA GLU A 131 0.04 7.88 7.16
C GLU A 131 1.48 7.39 7.13
N SER A 132 1.90 6.73 8.21
CA SER A 132 3.31 6.40 8.41
C SER A 132 3.89 5.50 7.30
N PRO A 133 3.27 4.39 6.86
CA PRO A 133 3.93 3.48 5.91
C PRO A 133 4.08 4.04 4.49
N TYR A 134 3.01 4.60 3.90
CA TYR A 134 3.07 5.22 2.58
C TYR A 134 3.89 6.53 2.58
N ALA A 135 3.90 7.30 3.66
CA ALA A 135 4.82 8.44 3.77
C ALA A 135 6.28 7.98 3.94
N LEU A 136 6.53 6.83 4.58
CA LEU A 136 7.87 6.29 4.76
C LEU A 136 8.46 5.70 3.46
N THR A 137 7.65 5.27 2.49
CA THR A 137 8.18 4.93 1.15
C THR A 137 8.72 6.17 0.42
N ALA A 138 8.24 7.38 0.75
CA ALA A 138 8.83 8.62 0.26
C ALA A 138 10.24 8.87 0.84
N CYS A 139 10.59 8.22 1.96
CA CYS A 139 11.93 8.23 2.55
C CYS A 139 12.90 7.23 1.89
N ARG A 140 12.58 6.62 0.73
CA ARG A 140 13.46 5.65 0.03
C ARG A 140 14.87 6.14 -0.29
N TYR A 141 15.13 7.46 -0.26
CA TYR A 141 16.48 8.02 -0.46
C TYR A 141 17.18 8.41 0.86
N ASN A 142 16.55 8.16 2.01
CA ASN A 142 17.12 8.41 3.32
C ASN A 142 17.62 7.08 3.92
N LYS A 143 18.94 6.89 3.92
CA LYS A 143 19.59 5.69 4.44
C LYS A 143 19.34 5.47 5.94
N GLU A 144 19.35 6.54 6.73
CA GLU A 144 19.09 6.47 8.19
C GLU A 144 17.67 5.96 8.47
N ALA A 145 16.69 6.34 7.63
CA ALA A 145 15.33 5.85 7.75
C ALA A 145 15.23 4.35 7.45
N ILE A 146 15.95 3.85 6.44
CA ILE A 146 16.03 2.42 6.10
C ILE A 146 16.72 1.65 7.25
N ASP A 147 17.79 2.20 7.82
CA ASP A 147 18.49 1.60 8.95
C ASP A 147 17.62 1.50 10.20
N GLU A 148 16.83 2.53 10.51
CA GLU A 148 15.90 2.49 11.63
C GLU A 148 14.76 1.48 11.40
N LEU A 149 14.26 1.35 10.17
CA LEU A 149 13.28 0.33 9.80
C LEU A 149 13.85 -1.08 9.98
N GLN A 150 15.10 -1.32 9.55
CA GLN A 150 15.78 -2.60 9.78
C GLN A 150 15.96 -2.88 11.29
N ALA A 151 16.39 -1.89 12.06
CA ALA A 151 16.53 -2.01 13.50
C ALA A 151 15.18 -2.29 14.19
N MET A 152 14.11 -1.63 13.76
CA MET A 152 12.77 -1.84 14.26
C MET A 152 12.26 -3.25 13.95
N LEU A 153 12.44 -3.72 12.71
CA LEU A 153 12.07 -5.07 12.32
C LEU A 153 12.82 -6.13 13.14
N THR A 154 14.10 -5.88 13.44
CA THR A 154 14.92 -6.78 14.28
C THR A 154 14.41 -6.81 15.72
N ARG A 155 14.04 -5.66 16.30
CA ARG A 155 13.54 -5.58 17.69
C ARG A 155 12.15 -6.19 17.85
N GLU A 156 11.32 -6.07 16.82
CA GLU A 156 9.88 -6.40 16.83
C GLU A 156 9.57 -7.57 15.89
N GLU A 157 10.50 -8.51 15.69
CA GLU A 157 10.38 -9.59 14.70
C GLU A 157 9.17 -10.51 14.91
N ASN A 158 8.66 -10.59 16.15
CA ASN A 158 7.48 -11.38 16.52
C ASN A 158 6.17 -10.55 16.49
N ASN A 159 6.25 -9.27 16.18
CA ASN A 159 5.11 -8.36 16.10
C ASN A 159 4.61 -8.34 14.65
N GLU A 160 3.67 -9.23 14.33
CA GLU A 160 3.22 -9.45 12.94
C GLU A 160 2.74 -8.16 12.24
N PRO A 161 1.98 -7.26 12.89
CA PRO A 161 1.60 -5.98 12.28
C PRO A 161 2.82 -5.11 11.89
N ILE A 162 3.84 -5.04 12.75
CA ILE A 162 5.06 -4.26 12.49
C ILE A 162 5.87 -4.91 11.36
N ALA A 163 6.07 -6.23 11.44
CA ALA A 163 6.81 -6.97 10.43
C ALA A 163 6.17 -6.85 9.05
N TYR A 164 4.83 -6.94 8.99
CA TYR A 164 4.08 -6.67 7.76
C TYR A 164 4.36 -5.28 7.21
N CYS A 165 4.22 -4.24 8.04
CA CYS A 165 4.38 -2.86 7.61
C CYS A 165 5.79 -2.61 7.05
N ILE A 166 6.82 -3.11 7.73
CA ILE A 166 8.20 -2.91 7.30
C ILE A 166 8.53 -3.71 6.03
N ALA A 167 8.10 -4.97 5.95
CA ALA A 167 8.28 -5.78 4.74
C ALA A 167 7.57 -5.16 3.52
N PHE A 168 6.38 -4.59 3.73
CA PHE A 168 5.67 -3.82 2.72
C PHE A 168 6.43 -2.56 2.31
N ILE A 169 6.91 -1.76 3.26
CA ILE A 169 7.70 -0.54 2.97
C ILE A 169 8.95 -0.91 2.15
N PHE A 170 9.67 -1.97 2.51
CA PHE A 170 10.82 -2.43 1.73
C PHE A 170 10.43 -2.84 0.31
N SER A 171 9.28 -3.52 0.14
CA SER A 171 8.75 -3.87 -1.18
C SER A 171 8.53 -2.65 -2.08
N GLU A 172 7.95 -1.59 -1.52
CA GLU A 172 7.62 -0.34 -2.23
C GLU A 172 8.82 0.58 -2.43
N MET A 173 9.92 0.38 -1.70
CA MET A 173 11.15 1.16 -1.83
C MET A 173 11.97 0.81 -3.09
N GLY A 174 11.62 -0.27 -3.80
CA GLY A 174 12.33 -0.68 -5.00
C GLY A 174 13.80 -1.03 -4.72
N SER A 175 14.71 -0.59 -5.59
CA SER A 175 16.14 -0.91 -5.46
C SER A 175 16.82 -0.25 -4.24
N ALA A 176 16.15 0.66 -3.55
CA ALA A 176 16.69 1.27 -2.33
C ALA A 176 16.72 0.29 -1.14
N ALA A 177 15.93 -0.78 -1.17
CA ALA A 177 15.83 -1.76 -0.09
C ALA A 177 16.71 -3.01 -0.30
N LEU A 178 17.66 -3.00 -1.24
CA LEU A 178 18.49 -4.18 -1.55
C LEU A 178 19.34 -4.66 -0.37
N ASP A 179 19.82 -3.73 0.45
CA ASP A 179 20.59 -4.02 1.66
C ASP A 179 19.77 -4.67 2.78
N THR A 180 18.43 -4.62 2.70
CA THR A 180 17.51 -5.25 3.65
C THR A 180 17.28 -6.74 3.38
N LEU A 181 17.64 -7.22 2.18
CA LEU A 181 17.39 -8.61 1.76
C LEU A 181 17.97 -9.66 2.73
N PRO A 182 19.21 -9.52 3.26
CA PRO A 182 19.74 -10.47 4.23
C PRO A 182 18.93 -10.53 5.54
N LEU A 183 18.39 -9.39 6.00
CA LEU A 183 17.53 -9.36 7.19
C LEU A 183 16.20 -10.05 6.93
N LEU A 184 15.57 -9.80 5.78
CA LEU A 184 14.32 -10.47 5.39
C LEU A 184 14.52 -11.99 5.31
N ILE A 185 15.63 -12.45 4.73
CA ILE A 185 16.01 -13.87 4.68
C ILE A 185 16.17 -14.43 6.10
N HIS A 186 16.93 -13.75 6.96
CA HIS A 186 17.14 -14.17 8.34
C HIS A 186 15.83 -14.36 9.11
N ILE A 187 14.88 -13.43 8.95
CA ILE A 187 13.57 -13.50 9.62
C ILE A 187 12.75 -14.67 9.10
N ILE A 188 12.79 -14.96 7.79
CA ILE A 188 12.09 -16.13 7.24
C ILE A 188 12.62 -17.43 7.87
N GLU A 189 13.95 -17.54 8.07
CA GLU A 189 14.57 -18.71 8.69
C GLU A 189 14.24 -18.84 10.17
N LYS A 190 14.26 -17.73 10.92
CA LYS A 190 14.22 -17.76 12.40
C LYS A 190 12.85 -17.56 13.00
N SER A 191 11.95 -16.84 12.33
CA SER A 191 10.65 -16.52 12.90
C SER A 191 9.83 -17.79 13.18
N HIS A 192 9.02 -17.76 14.22
CA HIS A 192 8.02 -18.80 14.49
C HIS A 192 6.65 -18.44 13.88
N SER A 193 6.43 -17.20 13.44
CA SER A 193 5.17 -16.78 12.81
C SER A 193 5.19 -17.03 11.31
N TYR A 194 4.25 -17.86 10.84
CA TYR A 194 4.10 -18.13 9.41
C TYR A 194 3.70 -16.89 8.61
N LEU A 195 2.94 -15.96 9.22
CA LEU A 195 2.55 -14.70 8.59
C LEU A 195 3.75 -13.79 8.37
N VAL A 196 4.62 -13.65 9.37
CA VAL A 196 5.87 -12.87 9.25
C VAL A 196 6.74 -13.43 8.13
N LYS A 197 6.93 -14.76 8.10
CA LYS A 197 7.65 -15.43 7.01
C LYS A 197 7.02 -15.14 5.66
N GLN A 198 5.69 -15.22 5.56
CA GLN A 198 4.97 -14.95 4.32
C GLN A 198 5.20 -13.52 3.83
N TYR A 199 5.12 -12.52 4.69
CA TYR A 199 5.34 -11.12 4.33
C TYR A 199 6.76 -10.86 3.85
N CYS A 200 7.75 -11.40 4.55
CA CYS A 200 9.15 -11.29 4.13
C CYS A 200 9.39 -12.03 2.80
N CYS A 201 8.80 -13.22 2.59
CA CYS A 201 8.87 -13.95 1.32
C CYS A 201 8.25 -13.16 0.16
N GLU A 202 7.12 -12.49 0.39
CA GLU A 202 6.49 -11.62 -0.62
C GLU A 202 7.37 -10.41 -0.95
N ALA A 203 8.00 -9.81 0.07
CA ALA A 203 8.91 -8.68 -0.11
C ALA A 203 10.13 -9.04 -0.97
N LEU A 204 10.74 -10.21 -0.73
CA LEU A 204 11.86 -10.71 -1.56
C LEU A 204 11.51 -10.78 -3.05
N GLY A 205 10.28 -11.15 -3.40
CA GLY A 205 9.83 -11.23 -4.80
C GLY A 205 9.38 -9.90 -5.41
N THR A 206 9.25 -8.84 -4.60
CA THR A 206 8.68 -7.55 -5.02
C THR A 206 9.76 -6.46 -5.10
N ILE A 207 10.77 -6.50 -4.21
CA ILE A 207 11.92 -5.59 -4.25
C ILE A 207 12.58 -5.62 -5.63
N GLN A 208 12.87 -4.45 -6.19
CA GLN A 208 13.43 -4.32 -7.54
C GLN A 208 14.90 -4.74 -7.57
N LEU A 209 15.15 -6.02 -7.87
CA LEU A 209 16.50 -6.59 -8.00
C LEU A 209 17.15 -6.16 -9.32
N ASN A 210 18.20 -5.36 -9.26
CA ASN A 210 18.97 -4.84 -10.40
C ASN A 210 20.37 -5.46 -10.55
N GLU A 211 20.91 -6.11 -9.52
CA GLU A 211 22.22 -6.77 -9.53
C GLU A 211 22.11 -8.30 -9.48
N GLN A 212 22.94 -8.99 -10.26
CA GLN A 212 22.87 -10.45 -10.43
C GLN A 212 23.05 -11.21 -9.11
N HIS A 213 23.94 -10.75 -8.23
CA HIS A 213 24.19 -11.38 -6.94
C HIS A 213 22.93 -11.43 -6.05
N TYR A 214 22.15 -10.34 -5.99
CA TYR A 214 20.90 -10.32 -5.23
C TYR A 214 19.81 -11.18 -5.88
N ILE A 215 19.77 -11.23 -7.22
CA ILE A 215 18.86 -12.10 -7.97
C ILE A 215 19.13 -13.57 -7.62
N ASP A 216 20.39 -14.00 -7.70
CA ASP A 216 20.79 -15.39 -7.42
C ASP A 216 20.51 -15.76 -5.95
N MET A 217 20.81 -14.86 -5.02
CA MET A 217 20.54 -15.05 -3.59
C MET A 217 19.05 -15.25 -3.31
N VAL A 218 18.20 -14.35 -3.83
CA VAL A 218 16.75 -14.43 -3.63
C VAL A 218 16.15 -15.67 -4.30
N ILE A 219 16.58 -15.99 -5.52
CA ILE A 219 16.11 -17.19 -6.24
C ILE A 219 16.49 -18.46 -5.48
N SER A 220 17.75 -18.58 -5.05
CA SER A 220 18.22 -19.74 -4.30
C SER A 220 17.41 -19.91 -3.02
N TYR A 221 17.16 -18.82 -2.30
CA TYR A 221 16.43 -18.87 -1.05
C TYR A 221 14.95 -19.24 -1.24
N LEU A 222 14.24 -18.56 -2.14
CA LEU A 222 12.83 -18.86 -2.42
C LEU A 222 12.64 -20.28 -2.96
N THR A 223 13.62 -20.81 -3.71
CA THR A 223 13.62 -22.20 -4.17
C THR A 223 13.76 -23.17 -2.98
N ASN A 224 14.66 -22.88 -2.04
CA ASN A 224 14.80 -23.69 -0.82
C ASN A 224 13.49 -23.71 -0.01
N VAL A 225 12.85 -22.55 0.16
CA VAL A 225 11.53 -22.43 0.85
C VAL A 225 10.45 -23.27 0.13
N LEU A 226 10.51 -23.37 -1.20
CA LEU A 226 9.56 -24.18 -1.97
C LEU A 226 9.78 -25.70 -1.80
N VAL A 227 11.04 -26.12 -1.71
CA VAL A 227 11.48 -27.52 -1.65
C VAL A 227 11.42 -28.10 -0.25
N ASP A 228 11.51 -27.27 0.80
CA ASP A 228 11.41 -27.71 2.20
C ASP A 228 10.00 -28.25 2.53
N ARG A 229 9.80 -29.56 2.28
CA ARG A 229 8.55 -30.30 2.52
C ARG A 229 8.52 -30.97 3.89
N ASP A 230 9.66 -31.12 4.55
CA ASP A 230 9.89 -32.27 5.45
C ASP A 230 9.86 -31.94 6.95
N GLN A 231 9.50 -30.72 7.37
CA GLN A 231 9.54 -30.35 8.80
C GLN A 231 8.24 -29.86 9.46
N LEU A 232 7.10 -29.83 8.76
CA LEU A 232 5.93 -29.09 9.25
C LEU A 232 4.72 -30.01 9.50
N GLU A 233 4.42 -30.24 10.78
CA GLU A 233 3.29 -31.06 11.27
C GLU A 233 1.91 -30.43 10.96
N ASP A 234 1.85 -29.14 10.61
CA ASP A 234 0.61 -28.43 10.26
C ASP A 234 0.55 -28.00 8.78
N PHE A 235 -0.17 -28.77 7.99
CA PHE A 235 -0.26 -28.63 6.53
C PHE A 235 -0.90 -27.32 6.05
N LYS A 236 -1.69 -26.63 6.88
CA LYS A 236 -2.45 -25.45 6.42
C LYS A 236 -1.59 -24.19 6.28
N GLU A 237 -0.83 -23.82 7.30
CA GLU A 237 -0.05 -22.57 7.29
C GLU A 237 1.24 -22.72 6.46
N ALA A 238 1.87 -23.90 6.49
CA ALA A 238 3.02 -24.25 5.67
C ALA A 238 2.74 -24.16 4.15
N SER A 239 1.51 -24.49 3.73
CA SER A 239 1.10 -24.40 2.33
C SER A 239 1.11 -22.97 1.80
N HIS A 240 0.80 -21.98 2.64
CA HIS A 240 0.74 -20.57 2.24
C HIS A 240 2.12 -19.95 2.01
N ILE A 241 3.14 -20.32 2.79
CA ILE A 241 4.51 -19.83 2.58
C ILE A 241 5.07 -20.34 1.26
N ARG A 242 4.89 -21.64 0.96
CA ARG A 242 5.35 -22.25 -0.30
C ARG A 242 4.64 -21.64 -1.51
N PHE A 243 3.33 -21.44 -1.41
CA PHE A 243 2.56 -20.74 -2.43
C PHE A 243 3.08 -19.31 -2.65
N THR A 244 3.39 -18.59 -1.56
CA THR A 244 3.93 -17.23 -1.63
C THR A 244 5.33 -17.22 -2.23
N ALA A 245 6.20 -18.18 -1.88
CA ALA A 245 7.53 -18.32 -2.49
C ALA A 245 7.44 -18.57 -4.00
N ALA A 246 6.52 -19.44 -4.43
CA ALA A 246 6.24 -19.67 -5.85
C ALA A 246 5.75 -18.40 -6.56
N LEU A 247 4.85 -17.63 -5.94
CA LEU A 247 4.40 -16.35 -6.48
C LEU A 247 5.53 -15.32 -6.55
N SER A 248 6.37 -15.24 -5.52
CA SER A 248 7.53 -14.35 -5.48
C SER A 248 8.53 -14.68 -6.58
N LEU A 249 8.82 -15.98 -6.80
CA LEU A 249 9.61 -16.43 -7.94
C LEU A 249 8.96 -16.03 -9.28
N ALA A 250 7.64 -16.20 -9.42
CA ALA A 250 6.94 -15.80 -10.64
C ALA A 250 7.04 -14.28 -10.90
N LYS A 251 7.00 -13.44 -9.85
CA LYS A 251 7.16 -11.97 -9.96
C LYS A 251 8.53 -11.56 -10.49
N LEU A 252 9.58 -12.34 -10.21
CA LEU A 252 10.93 -12.10 -10.75
C LEU A 252 11.04 -12.39 -12.27
N GLY A 253 10.05 -13.07 -12.84
CA GLY A 253 9.90 -13.25 -14.29
C GLY A 253 11.04 -14.02 -14.94
N VAL A 254 11.54 -13.52 -16.08
CA VAL A 254 12.58 -14.18 -16.90
C VAL A 254 13.90 -14.42 -16.15
N LYS A 255 14.13 -13.70 -15.04
CA LYS A 255 15.31 -13.87 -14.18
C LYS A 255 15.36 -15.25 -13.52
N VAL A 256 14.23 -15.94 -13.41
CA VAL A 256 14.10 -17.26 -12.74
C VAL A 256 14.27 -18.44 -13.71
N ILE A 257 14.42 -18.19 -15.02
CA ILE A 257 14.47 -19.27 -16.03
C ILE A 257 15.52 -20.35 -15.71
N GLN A 258 16.66 -19.97 -15.12
CA GLN A 258 17.71 -20.92 -14.74
C GLN A 258 17.36 -21.80 -13.51
N ALA A 259 16.41 -21.37 -12.68
CA ALA A 259 15.96 -22.10 -11.49
C ALA A 259 14.71 -22.96 -11.72
N ILE A 260 14.03 -22.80 -12.87
CA ILE A 260 12.86 -23.61 -13.27
C ILE A 260 13.11 -25.13 -13.20
N PRO A 261 14.29 -25.68 -13.54
CA PRO A 261 14.54 -27.13 -13.44
C PRO A 261 14.51 -27.68 -11.99
N THR A 262 14.50 -26.81 -10.98
CA THR A 262 14.54 -27.13 -9.55
C THR A 262 13.18 -26.91 -8.85
N LEU A 263 12.18 -26.38 -9.56
CA LEU A 263 10.79 -26.15 -9.08
C LEU A 263 9.88 -27.35 -9.37
#